data_AF-A0A7C4JRX9-F1
#
_entry.id   AF-A0A7C4JRX9-F1
#
_cell.length_a   1.000
_cell.length_b   1.000
_cell.length_c   1.000
_cell.angle_alpha   90.00
_cell.angle_beta   90.00
_cell.angle_gamma   90.00
#
_symmetry.space_group_name_H-M   'P 1'
#
loop_
_entity.id
_entity.type
_entity.pdbx_description
1 polymer ?
#
loop_
_entity_poly.entity_id
_entity_poly.type
_entity_poly.pdbx_seq_one_letter_code
_entity_poly.pdbx_strand_id
1 'polypeptide(L)'
;MYAAGTATSPERALIRALTEVAQLAGDFDTEGKYVESGLPKFKTLEEAKNVIEWTYQVDLKDLPNISSEDHVEEMLNLSQKLKEIGYEIYLIDITHPQLNIPAVYAIIPGVLFRERTRISYLYQMVRTLNLYLPKEKMKELLLSLLKEIKDKYYLWAYLGNIYKEIGRENEAIDCYQKALEFSPPPADKLAIISHLADAYFKKGEYEKVLNLVAMALEIDEIPELYNILGRAYYKLGNYLKAMEAFSRAIDLNPASAIDYANIGYCLKAINYLPIAQIYFKKALEIDPELTMAKRGLEYCERILNSKN
;
A
#
# COMPACT_ATOMS: atom_id res chain seq x y z
N MET A 1 -2.45 26.28 19.70
CA MET A 1 -2.10 24.88 19.99
C MET A 1 -2.62 24.59 21.37
N TYR A 2 -3.41 23.53 21.56
CA TYR A 2 -3.90 23.13 22.88
C TYR A 2 -3.15 21.88 23.31
N ALA A 3 -2.58 21.90 24.50
CA ALA A 3 -2.01 20.70 25.11
C ALA A 3 -3.12 19.95 25.86
N ALA A 4 -3.12 18.63 25.76
CA ALA A 4 -4.07 17.78 26.44
C ALA A 4 -3.31 16.62 27.06
N GLY A 5 -3.43 16.45 28.37
CA GLY A 5 -2.88 15.30 29.06
C GLY A 5 -3.94 14.23 29.24
N THR A 6 -3.63 13.01 28.86
CA THR A 6 -4.45 11.84 29.18
C THR A 6 -3.76 11.02 30.27
N ALA A 7 -4.48 10.77 31.36
CA ALA A 7 -4.05 9.95 32.49
C ALA A 7 -5.27 9.39 33.24
N THR A 8 -5.00 8.50 34.20
CA THR A 8 -5.99 7.83 35.06
C THR A 8 -6.53 8.71 36.20
N SER A 9 -5.92 9.86 36.46
CA SER A 9 -6.39 10.88 37.40
C SER A 9 -6.37 12.28 36.77
N PRO A 10 -7.26 13.20 37.21
CA PRO A 10 -7.27 14.58 36.77
C PRO A 10 -5.95 15.33 37.02
N GLU A 11 -5.31 15.11 38.16
CA GLU A 11 -4.04 15.75 38.55
C GLU A 11 -2.90 15.26 37.66
N ARG A 12 -2.80 13.95 37.43
CA ARG A 12 -1.77 13.37 36.53
C ARG A 12 -1.97 13.87 35.10
N ALA A 13 -3.21 13.99 34.65
CA ALA A 13 -3.56 14.54 33.33
C ALA A 13 -3.14 16.02 33.22
N LEU A 14 -3.43 16.83 34.25
CA LEU A 14 -3.02 18.24 34.29
C LEU A 14 -1.49 18.39 34.29
N ILE A 15 -0.79 17.61 35.11
CA ILE A 15 0.68 17.59 35.16
C ILE A 15 1.22 17.30 33.77
N ARG A 16 0.73 16.24 33.10
CA ARG A 16 1.14 15.89 31.75
C ARG A 16 0.91 17.05 30.77
N ALA A 17 -0.28 17.64 30.76
CA ALA A 17 -0.59 18.76 29.87
C ALA A 17 0.37 19.95 30.07
N LEU A 18 0.65 20.31 31.33
CA LEU A 18 1.58 21.39 31.66
C LEU A 18 3.01 21.05 31.27
N THR A 19 3.46 19.81 31.48
CA THR A 19 4.80 19.39 31.06
C THR A 19 4.97 19.38 29.55
N GLU A 20 3.94 19.02 28.78
CA GLU A 20 3.96 19.11 27.32
C GLU A 20 4.07 20.58 26.85
N VAL A 21 3.34 21.51 27.47
CA VAL A 21 3.47 22.96 27.18
C VAL A 21 4.89 23.45 27.49
N ALA A 22 5.46 23.06 28.63
CA ALA A 22 6.81 23.47 29.00
C ALA A 22 7.87 22.92 28.04
N GLN A 23 7.72 21.68 27.56
CA GLN A 23 8.59 21.11 26.53
C GLN A 23 8.50 21.88 25.21
N LEU A 24 7.28 22.17 24.76
CA LEU A 24 7.05 22.96 23.54
C LEU A 24 7.61 24.39 23.63
N ALA A 25 7.56 24.98 24.82
CA ALA A 25 8.15 26.30 25.09
C ALA A 25 9.67 26.26 25.33
N GLY A 26 10.27 25.09 25.52
CA GLY A 26 11.72 24.92 25.69
C GLY A 26 12.46 24.58 24.40
N ASP A 27 11.75 24.07 23.39
CA ASP A 27 12.30 23.58 22.12
C ASP A 27 12.47 24.72 21.09
N PHE A 28 13.08 25.83 21.51
CA PHE A 28 13.35 26.99 20.64
C PHE A 28 14.65 26.84 19.81
N ASP A 29 15.46 25.80 20.05
CA ASP A 29 16.80 25.73 19.47
C ASP A 29 17.38 24.32 19.26
N THR A 30 16.64 23.39 18.65
CA THR A 30 17.28 22.25 17.96
C THR A 30 16.53 21.83 16.71
N GLU A 31 17.24 21.26 15.75
CA GLU A 31 16.72 20.59 14.54
C GLU A 31 15.77 19.38 14.84
N GLY A 32 15.43 19.16 16.12
CA GLY A 32 14.43 18.21 16.57
C GLY A 32 13.03 18.66 16.21
N LYS A 33 12.41 18.01 15.24
CA LYS A 33 10.97 18.16 14.97
C LYS A 33 10.19 17.45 16.08
N TYR A 34 10.03 18.06 17.25
CA TYR A 34 9.08 17.56 18.24
C TYR A 34 7.68 17.59 17.62
N VAL A 35 7.09 16.42 17.45
CA VAL A 35 5.72 16.27 16.95
C VAL A 35 4.80 16.19 18.16
N GLU A 36 4.05 17.28 18.38
CA GLU A 36 3.09 17.44 19.46
C GLU A 36 2.16 16.22 19.64
N SER A 37 1.97 15.80 20.90
CA SER A 37 0.91 14.86 21.32
C SER A 37 -0.45 15.59 21.42
N GLY A 38 -0.79 16.44 20.45
CA GLY A 38 -1.95 17.33 20.56
C GLY A 38 -3.30 16.64 20.33
N LEU A 39 -4.43 17.30 20.64
CA LEU A 39 -5.79 17.08 20.09
C LEU A 39 -5.96 17.80 18.73
N PRO A 40 -6.91 17.43 17.84
CA PRO A 40 -6.91 17.94 16.46
C PRO A 40 -6.94 19.46 16.50
N LYS A 41 -6.09 20.12 15.72
CA LYS A 41 -6.08 21.59 15.70
C LYS A 41 -7.41 22.05 15.11
N PHE A 42 -8.13 22.87 15.85
CA PHE A 42 -9.29 23.58 15.31
C PHE A 42 -8.82 24.42 14.11
N LYS A 43 -9.53 24.30 13.00
CA LYS A 43 -9.25 25.03 11.76
C LYS A 43 -9.86 26.42 11.79
N THR A 44 -10.86 26.64 12.64
CA THR A 44 -11.58 27.92 12.78
C THR A 44 -11.79 28.27 14.25
N LEU A 45 -12.06 29.55 14.54
CA LEU A 45 -12.42 30.00 15.89
C LEU A 45 -13.76 29.40 16.35
N GLU A 46 -14.69 29.15 15.43
CA GLU A 46 -15.97 28.51 15.75
C GLU A 46 -15.78 27.05 16.21
N GLU A 47 -14.86 26.31 15.59
CA GLU A 47 -14.49 24.96 16.05
C GLU A 47 -13.86 24.99 17.45
N ALA A 48 -13.15 26.07 17.79
CA ALA A 48 -12.52 26.25 19.09
C ALA A 48 -13.47 26.82 20.17
N LYS A 49 -14.72 27.17 19.81
CA LYS A 49 -15.63 27.95 20.66
C LYS A 49 -15.80 27.38 22.06
N ASN A 50 -16.00 26.07 22.20
CA ASN A 50 -16.17 25.41 23.50
C ASN A 50 -14.93 25.50 24.42
N VAL A 51 -13.75 25.78 23.85
CA VAL A 51 -12.50 25.94 24.61
C VAL A 51 -12.26 27.41 24.97
N ILE A 52 -12.65 28.34 24.10
CA ILE A 52 -12.48 29.80 24.33
C ILE A 52 -13.62 30.42 25.14
N GLU A 53 -14.83 29.87 25.03
CA GLU A 53 -16.06 30.30 25.70
C GLU A 53 -16.53 29.17 26.63
N TRP A 54 -15.76 28.89 27.69
CA TRP A 54 -16.16 27.84 28.63
C TRP A 54 -17.41 28.25 29.41
N THR A 55 -18.41 27.37 29.44
CA THR A 55 -19.74 27.67 30.01
C THR A 55 -19.85 27.37 31.51
N TYR A 56 -18.93 26.58 32.08
CA TYR A 56 -18.90 26.23 33.50
C TYR A 56 -17.50 25.77 33.94
N GLN A 57 -17.27 25.75 35.25
CA GLN A 57 -16.05 25.25 35.89
C GLN A 57 -16.43 24.06 36.78
N VAL A 58 -15.57 23.04 36.83
CA VAL A 58 -15.70 21.89 37.74
C VAL A 58 -14.44 21.78 38.60
N ASP A 59 -14.59 21.29 39.83
CA ASP A 59 -13.45 20.96 40.68
C ASP A 59 -12.76 19.70 40.12
N LEU A 60 -11.44 19.61 40.26
CA LEU A 60 -10.68 18.44 39.80
C LEU A 60 -11.19 17.15 40.45
N LYS A 61 -11.61 17.20 41.71
CA LYS A 61 -12.14 16.04 42.44
C LYS A 61 -13.46 15.49 41.87
N ASP A 62 -14.19 16.32 41.13
CA ASP A 62 -15.47 15.97 40.53
C ASP A 62 -15.29 15.32 39.15
N LEU A 63 -14.06 15.27 38.63
CA LEU A 63 -13.72 14.59 37.38
C LEU A 63 -13.48 13.09 37.60
N PRO A 64 -13.68 12.25 36.57
CA PRO A 64 -13.45 10.81 36.67
C PRO A 64 -12.01 10.49 37.10
N ASN A 65 -11.88 9.61 38.08
CA ASN A 65 -10.61 9.12 38.60
C ASN A 65 -10.67 7.60 38.77
N ILE A 66 -9.75 6.90 38.13
CA ILE A 66 -9.59 5.43 38.23
C ILE A 66 -8.18 5.05 38.72
N SER A 67 -7.41 6.03 39.18
CA SER A 67 -6.05 5.80 39.63
C SER A 67 -5.99 4.99 40.92
N SER A 68 -4.90 4.23 41.07
CA SER A 68 -4.52 3.55 42.31
C SER A 68 -3.05 3.81 42.61
N GLU A 69 -2.67 3.66 43.87
CA GLU A 69 -1.26 3.60 44.28
C GLU A 69 -0.62 2.27 43.83
N ASP A 70 -1.42 1.21 43.69
CA ASP A 70 -1.00 -0.06 43.11
C ASP A 70 -1.16 -0.02 41.59
N HIS A 71 -0.04 -0.09 40.87
CA HIS A 71 -0.04 -0.03 39.41
C HIS A 71 -0.78 -1.20 38.75
N VAL A 72 -0.80 -2.38 39.38
CA VAL A 72 -1.53 -3.54 38.85
C VAL A 72 -3.03 -3.28 38.95
N GLU A 73 -3.48 -2.78 40.11
CA GLU A 73 -4.89 -2.40 40.30
C GLU A 73 -5.32 -1.30 39.33
N GLU A 74 -4.50 -0.25 39.16
CA GLU A 74 -4.78 0.84 38.22
C GLU A 74 -4.93 0.33 36.77
N MET A 75 -4.05 -0.58 36.36
CA MET A 75 -4.11 -1.21 35.02
C MET A 75 -5.35 -2.11 34.86
N LEU A 76 -5.75 -2.82 35.91
CA LEU A 76 -6.97 -3.64 35.90
C LEU A 76 -8.23 -2.76 35.80
N ASN A 77 -8.28 -1.66 36.56
CA ASN A 77 -9.37 -0.69 36.50
C ASN A 77 -9.50 -0.10 35.09
N LEU A 78 -8.38 0.32 34.50
CA LEU A 78 -8.35 0.84 33.13
C LEU A 78 -8.84 -0.21 32.12
N SER A 79 -8.35 -1.44 32.22
CA SER A 79 -8.74 -2.55 31.35
C SER A 79 -10.24 -2.84 31.44
N GLN A 80 -10.79 -2.86 32.67
CA GLN A 80 -12.22 -3.09 32.88
C GLN A 80 -13.07 -1.95 32.31
N LYS A 81 -12.65 -0.69 32.49
CA LYS A 81 -13.35 0.46 31.91
C LYS A 81 -13.34 0.45 30.39
N LEU A 82 -12.21 0.12 29.77
CA LEU A 82 -12.13 -0.04 28.32
C LEU A 82 -13.06 -1.16 27.83
N LYS A 83 -13.11 -2.29 28.55
CA LYS A 83 -14.02 -3.39 28.23
C LYS A 83 -15.49 -3.00 28.32
N GLU A 84 -15.89 -2.23 29.34
CA GLU A 84 -17.25 -1.72 29.52
C GLU A 84 -17.74 -0.89 28.31
N ILE A 85 -16.83 -0.14 27.67
CA ILE A 85 -17.12 0.66 26.47
C ILE A 85 -16.81 -0.06 25.15
N GLY A 86 -16.60 -1.38 25.19
CA GLY A 86 -16.46 -2.24 24.01
C GLY A 86 -15.03 -2.38 23.46
N TYR A 87 -14.00 -1.96 24.20
CA TYR A 87 -12.61 -2.12 23.83
C TYR A 87 -11.93 -3.22 24.66
N GLU A 88 -11.61 -4.35 24.02
CA GLU A 88 -10.81 -5.40 24.65
C GLU A 88 -9.31 -5.15 24.51
N ILE A 89 -8.56 -5.48 25.56
CA ILE A 89 -7.10 -5.43 25.58
C ILE A 89 -6.55 -6.85 25.46
N TYR A 90 -5.73 -7.08 24.45
CA TYR A 90 -4.99 -8.33 24.26
C TYR A 90 -3.53 -8.12 24.64
N LEU A 91 -2.99 -9.05 25.43
CA LEU A 91 -1.57 -9.11 25.77
C LEU A 91 -0.96 -10.33 25.09
N ILE A 92 0.04 -10.10 24.24
CA ILE A 92 0.78 -11.16 23.56
C ILE A 92 2.15 -11.27 24.19
N ASP A 93 2.40 -12.38 24.86
CA ASP A 93 3.72 -12.72 25.37
C ASP A 93 4.67 -13.02 24.20
N ILE A 94 5.72 -12.22 24.08
CA ILE A 94 6.79 -12.33 23.08
C ILE A 94 8.14 -12.58 23.74
N THR A 95 8.14 -13.04 25.00
CA THR A 95 9.35 -13.31 25.77
C THR A 95 10.22 -14.33 25.04
N HIS A 96 11.48 -13.95 24.79
CA HIS A 96 12.45 -14.87 24.19
C HIS A 96 12.84 -15.95 25.21
N PRO A 97 12.71 -17.26 24.90
CA PRO A 97 12.92 -18.33 25.89
C PRO A 97 14.30 -18.32 26.55
N GLN A 98 15.33 -17.88 25.83
CA GLN A 98 16.70 -17.82 26.37
C GLN A 98 16.98 -16.56 27.19
N LEU A 99 16.28 -15.46 26.91
CA LEU A 99 16.49 -14.20 27.65
C LEU A 99 15.68 -14.24 28.94
N ASN A 100 14.48 -14.81 28.90
CA ASN A 100 13.54 -14.89 30.02
C ASN A 100 13.27 -13.52 30.68
N ILE A 101 13.33 -12.46 29.88
CA ILE A 101 12.96 -11.10 30.27
C ILE A 101 11.54 -10.87 29.75
N PRO A 102 10.55 -10.58 30.62
CA PRO A 102 9.17 -10.37 30.20
C PRO A 102 9.06 -9.32 29.11
N ALA A 103 8.54 -9.73 27.96
CA ALA A 103 8.25 -8.84 26.85
C ALA A 103 6.84 -9.12 26.34
N VAL A 104 5.99 -8.09 26.32
CA VAL A 104 4.57 -8.22 25.98
C VAL A 104 4.16 -7.12 25.01
N TYR A 105 3.45 -7.49 23.95
CA TYR A 105 2.71 -6.52 23.14
C TYR A 105 1.30 -6.34 23.68
N ALA A 106 0.90 -5.09 23.92
CA ALA A 106 -0.48 -4.72 24.22
C ALA A 106 -1.19 -4.24 22.95
N ILE A 107 -2.33 -4.86 22.64
CA ILE A 107 -3.14 -4.54 21.46
C ILE A 107 -4.55 -4.19 21.93
N ILE A 108 -5.04 -3.03 21.52
CA ILE A 108 -6.41 -2.58 21.80
C ILE A 108 -7.08 -2.29 20.45
N PRO A 109 -7.82 -3.25 19.87
CA PRO A 109 -8.44 -3.08 18.57
C PRO A 109 -9.39 -1.88 18.55
N GLY A 110 -9.37 -1.11 17.45
CA GLY A 110 -10.21 0.08 17.30
C GLY A 110 -9.63 1.36 17.91
N VAL A 111 -8.57 1.29 18.72
CA VAL A 111 -7.85 2.48 19.19
C VAL A 111 -6.81 2.89 18.14
N LEU A 112 -7.02 4.06 17.52
CA LEU A 112 -6.12 4.63 16.53
C LEU A 112 -5.21 5.67 17.18
N PHE A 113 -3.90 5.57 16.95
CA PHE A 113 -2.96 6.63 17.31
C PHE A 113 -3.02 7.73 16.25
N ARG A 114 -4.02 8.60 16.41
CA ARG A 114 -4.18 9.93 15.81
C ARG A 114 -3.42 10.20 14.50
N GLU A 115 -2.13 10.54 14.55
CA GLU A 115 -1.35 11.00 13.38
C GLU A 115 -0.43 9.92 12.78
N ARG A 116 -0.26 8.80 13.49
CA ARG A 116 0.69 7.74 13.14
C ARG A 116 0.00 6.56 12.47
N THR A 117 -1.29 6.35 12.73
CA THR A 117 -2.06 5.26 12.12
C THR A 117 -2.73 5.72 10.82
N ARG A 118 -1.92 5.96 9.78
CA ARG A 118 -2.43 6.27 8.42
C ARG A 118 -2.96 5.05 7.69
N ILE A 119 -2.60 3.87 8.16
CA ILE A 119 -2.90 2.60 7.50
C ILE A 119 -3.70 1.73 8.48
N SER A 120 -4.81 1.16 8.00
CA SER A 120 -5.67 0.28 8.79
C SER A 120 -4.86 -0.88 9.41
N TYR A 121 -5.09 -1.18 10.69
CA TYR A 121 -4.49 -2.34 11.36
C TYR A 121 -4.74 -3.63 10.58
N LEU A 122 -5.97 -3.82 10.10
CA LEU A 122 -6.35 -4.98 9.30
C LEU A 122 -5.55 -5.05 7.98
N TYR A 123 -5.31 -3.91 7.32
CA TYR A 123 -4.46 -3.87 6.13
C TYR A 123 -3.03 -4.33 6.46
N GLN A 124 -2.44 -3.79 7.53
CA GLN A 124 -1.07 -4.15 7.92
C GLN A 124 -0.96 -5.63 8.32
N MET A 125 -1.94 -6.14 9.05
CA MET A 125 -2.00 -7.55 9.44
C MET A 125 -2.05 -8.43 8.19
N VAL A 126 -2.96 -8.16 7.25
CA VAL A 126 -3.09 -8.92 5.99
C VAL A 126 -1.81 -8.85 5.18
N ARG A 127 -1.25 -7.66 4.99
CA ARG A 127 0.02 -7.46 4.29
C ARG A 127 1.15 -8.29 4.90
N THR A 128 1.26 -8.26 6.23
CA THR A 128 2.32 -8.95 6.98
C THR A 128 2.15 -10.45 6.92
N LEU A 129 0.94 -10.94 7.22
CA LEU A 129 0.64 -12.38 7.20
C LEU A 129 0.83 -12.98 5.80
N ASN A 130 0.55 -12.22 4.73
CA ASN A 130 0.81 -12.66 3.36
C ASN A 130 2.31 -12.92 3.06
N LEU A 131 3.24 -12.32 3.81
CA LEU A 131 4.68 -12.55 3.66
C LEU A 131 5.15 -13.82 4.39
N TYR A 132 4.49 -14.20 5.47
CA TYR A 132 4.97 -15.27 6.37
C TYR A 132 4.13 -16.55 6.33
N LEU A 133 2.84 -16.46 5.96
CA LEU A 133 1.97 -17.62 5.88
C LEU A 133 2.12 -18.34 4.53
N PRO A 134 2.03 -19.68 4.51
CA PRO A 134 1.79 -20.44 3.28
C PRO A 134 0.55 -19.92 2.54
N LYS A 135 0.60 -19.92 1.20
CA LYS A 135 -0.42 -19.30 0.34
C LYS A 135 -1.80 -19.90 0.56
N GLU A 136 -1.88 -21.20 0.82
CA GLU A 136 -3.11 -21.93 1.13
C GLU A 136 -3.74 -21.44 2.44
N LYS A 137 -2.94 -21.28 3.50
CA LYS A 137 -3.40 -20.75 4.78
C LYS A 137 -3.81 -19.28 4.66
N MET A 138 -3.05 -18.50 3.91
CA MET A 138 -3.38 -17.10 3.66
C MET A 138 -4.70 -16.96 2.89
N LYS A 139 -4.94 -17.83 1.90
CA LYS A 139 -6.21 -17.91 1.17
C LYS A 139 -7.38 -18.22 2.08
N GLU A 140 -7.25 -19.25 2.93
CA GLU A 140 -8.30 -19.62 3.90
C GLU A 140 -8.62 -18.48 4.86
N LEU A 141 -7.59 -17.79 5.35
CA LEU A 141 -7.75 -16.61 6.21
C LEU A 141 -8.45 -15.46 5.46
N LEU A 142 -8.04 -15.16 4.23
CA LEU A 142 -8.70 -14.10 3.44
C LEU A 142 -10.16 -14.44 3.15
N LEU A 143 -10.47 -15.71 2.84
CA LEU A 143 -11.84 -16.17 2.63
C LEU A 143 -12.68 -16.12 3.90
N SER A 144 -12.11 -16.39 5.08
CA SER A 144 -12.83 -16.24 6.35
C SER A 144 -13.07 -14.77 6.67
N LEU A 145 -12.08 -13.90 6.49
CA LEU A 145 -12.22 -12.46 6.68
C LEU A 145 -13.29 -11.86 5.75
N LEU A 146 -13.33 -12.29 4.49
CA LEU A 146 -14.30 -11.81 3.50
C LEU A 146 -15.75 -12.26 3.77
N LYS A 147 -15.99 -13.24 4.66
CA LYS A 147 -17.35 -13.55 5.11
C LYS A 147 -17.92 -12.43 5.97
N GLU A 148 -17.08 -11.84 6.82
CA GLU A 148 -17.45 -10.80 7.78
C GLU A 148 -17.23 -9.38 7.21
N ILE A 149 -16.15 -9.18 6.46
CA ILE A 149 -15.66 -7.86 6.02
C ILE A 149 -15.56 -7.86 4.50
N LYS A 150 -16.62 -7.41 3.82
CA LYS A 150 -16.73 -7.49 2.36
C LYS A 150 -16.27 -6.24 1.63
N ASP A 151 -16.25 -5.09 2.32
CA ASP A 151 -16.10 -3.75 1.75
C ASP A 151 -14.64 -3.25 1.68
N LYS A 152 -13.66 -4.11 1.99
CA LYS A 152 -12.24 -3.75 1.99
C LYS A 152 -11.56 -4.24 0.72
N TYR A 153 -11.26 -3.31 -0.20
CA TYR A 153 -10.63 -3.61 -1.49
C TYR A 153 -9.38 -4.48 -1.36
N TYR A 154 -8.54 -4.22 -0.36
CA TYR A 154 -7.25 -4.89 -0.20
C TYR A 154 -7.42 -6.39 0.12
N LEU A 155 -8.50 -6.79 0.81
CA LEU A 155 -8.77 -8.22 1.05
C LEU A 155 -9.00 -8.96 -0.27
N TRP A 156 -9.80 -8.36 -1.16
CA TRP A 156 -10.01 -8.87 -2.51
C TRP A 156 -8.74 -8.83 -3.35
N ALA A 157 -7.97 -7.73 -3.31
CA ALA A 157 -6.72 -7.61 -4.06
C ALA A 157 -5.68 -8.66 -3.64
N TYR A 158 -5.49 -8.88 -2.32
CA TYR A 158 -4.61 -9.92 -1.82
C TYR A 158 -5.10 -11.32 -2.20
N LEU A 159 -6.42 -11.58 -2.14
CA LEU A 159 -6.98 -12.86 -2.57
C LEU A 159 -6.76 -13.09 -4.08
N GLY A 160 -6.90 -12.05 -4.90
CA GLY A 160 -6.61 -12.08 -6.32
C GLY A 160 -5.13 -12.39 -6.61
N ASN A 161 -4.21 -11.81 -5.84
CA ASN A 161 -2.78 -12.12 -5.94
C ASN A 161 -2.52 -13.60 -5.64
N ILE A 162 -3.14 -14.16 -4.59
CA ILE A 162 -3.03 -15.58 -4.27
C ILE A 162 -3.57 -16.45 -5.41
N TYR A 163 -4.76 -16.15 -5.94
CA TYR A 163 -5.33 -16.91 -7.06
C TYR A 163 -4.45 -16.86 -8.32
N LYS A 164 -3.87 -15.69 -8.61
CA LYS A 164 -2.91 -15.51 -9.71
C LYS A 164 -1.68 -16.39 -9.54
N GLU A 165 -1.12 -16.46 -8.33
CA GLU A 165 0.07 -17.27 -8.06
C GLU A 165 -0.19 -18.78 -8.19
N ILE A 166 -1.40 -19.25 -7.85
CA ILE A 166 -1.78 -20.67 -7.98
C ILE A 166 -2.37 -21.03 -9.36
N GLY A 167 -2.32 -20.13 -10.34
CA GLY A 167 -2.79 -20.38 -11.71
C GLY A 167 -4.30 -20.45 -11.88
N ARG A 168 -5.05 -19.78 -10.99
CA ARG A 168 -6.52 -19.64 -11.05
C ARG A 168 -6.89 -18.26 -11.57
N GLU A 169 -6.63 -18.03 -12.85
CA GLU A 169 -6.78 -16.72 -13.50
C GLU A 169 -8.19 -16.14 -13.45
N ASN A 170 -9.25 -16.95 -13.57
CA ASN A 170 -10.63 -16.44 -13.56
C ASN A 170 -11.00 -15.90 -12.16
N GLU A 171 -10.64 -16.65 -11.12
CA GLU A 171 -10.87 -16.25 -9.73
C GLU A 171 -10.04 -15.03 -9.35
N ALA A 172 -8.82 -14.90 -9.91
CA ALA A 172 -8.02 -13.70 -9.75
C ALA A 172 -8.70 -12.47 -10.37
N ILE A 173 -9.23 -12.62 -11.60
CA ILE A 173 -9.97 -11.56 -12.30
C ILE A 173 -11.17 -11.11 -11.46
N ASP A 174 -12.00 -12.04 -11.00
CA ASP A 174 -13.18 -11.73 -10.18
C ASP A 174 -12.79 -10.96 -8.90
N CYS A 175 -11.68 -11.35 -8.26
CA CYS A 175 -11.18 -10.68 -7.07
C CYS A 175 -10.70 -9.26 -7.36
N TYR A 176 -9.93 -9.03 -8.44
CA TYR A 176 -9.48 -7.68 -8.78
C TYR A 176 -10.64 -6.77 -9.21
N GLN A 177 -11.62 -7.29 -9.94
CA GLN A 177 -12.83 -6.54 -10.29
C GLN A 177 -13.58 -6.09 -9.04
N LYS A 178 -13.81 -7.02 -8.09
CA LYS A 178 -14.40 -6.67 -6.79
C LYS A 178 -13.56 -5.67 -6.01
N ALA A 179 -12.23 -5.79 -6.02
CA ALA A 179 -11.38 -4.83 -5.34
C ALA A 179 -11.59 -3.41 -5.89
N LEU A 180 -11.75 -3.24 -7.21
CA LEU A 180 -11.98 -1.94 -7.84
C LEU A 180 -13.35 -1.33 -7.51
N GLU A 181 -14.35 -2.13 -7.13
CA GLU A 181 -15.68 -1.64 -6.70
C GLU A 181 -15.62 -0.89 -5.35
N PHE A 182 -14.64 -1.19 -4.50
CA PHE A 182 -14.53 -0.63 -3.14
C PHE A 182 -13.63 0.61 -3.04
N SER A 183 -13.58 1.41 -4.12
CA SER A 183 -12.89 2.71 -4.17
C SER A 183 -11.47 2.71 -3.60
N PRO A 184 -10.55 1.89 -4.14
CA PRO A 184 -9.16 1.87 -3.71
C PRO A 184 -8.50 3.25 -3.89
N PRO A 185 -7.54 3.63 -3.03
CA PRO A 185 -6.72 4.83 -3.24
C PRO A 185 -6.03 4.81 -4.61
N PRO A 186 -5.69 5.96 -5.21
CA PRO A 186 -5.15 6.04 -6.57
C PRO A 186 -3.97 5.08 -6.84
N ALA A 187 -2.98 5.04 -5.95
CA ALA A 187 -1.82 4.17 -6.10
C ALA A 187 -2.19 2.68 -6.11
N ASP A 188 -3.08 2.26 -5.22
CA ASP A 188 -3.53 0.87 -5.14
C ASP A 188 -4.44 0.51 -6.31
N LYS A 189 -5.26 1.45 -6.77
CA LYS A 189 -6.10 1.30 -7.96
C LYS A 189 -5.25 0.99 -9.20
N LEU A 190 -4.15 1.73 -9.40
CA LEU A 190 -3.20 1.48 -10.48
C LEU A 190 -2.59 0.08 -10.39
N ALA A 191 -2.13 -0.34 -9.21
CA ALA A 191 -1.56 -1.68 -9.00
C ALA A 191 -2.57 -2.80 -9.29
N ILE A 192 -3.81 -2.65 -8.82
CA ILE A 192 -4.90 -3.61 -9.06
C ILE A 192 -5.23 -3.68 -10.56
N ILE A 193 -5.30 -2.54 -11.26
CA ILE A 193 -5.53 -2.51 -12.71
C ILE A 193 -4.40 -3.24 -13.46
N SER A 194 -3.14 -3.01 -13.10
CA SER A 194 -2.00 -3.70 -13.73
C SER A 194 -2.09 -5.22 -13.56
N HIS A 195 -2.48 -5.71 -12.37
CA HIS A 195 -2.68 -7.14 -12.15
C HIS A 195 -3.86 -7.73 -12.91
N LEU A 196 -4.99 -7.00 -12.96
CA LEU A 196 -6.17 -7.40 -13.74
C LEU A 196 -5.87 -7.42 -15.25
N ALA A 197 -5.14 -6.42 -15.74
CA ALA A 197 -4.70 -6.32 -17.13
C ALA A 197 -3.78 -7.50 -17.52
N ASP A 198 -2.82 -7.86 -16.67
CA ASP A 198 -1.97 -9.05 -16.90
C ASP A 198 -2.79 -10.34 -16.95
N ALA A 199 -3.80 -10.49 -16.08
CA ALA A 199 -4.70 -11.64 -16.09
C ALA A 199 -5.53 -11.72 -17.38
N TYR A 200 -6.12 -10.61 -17.85
CA TYR A 200 -6.80 -10.58 -19.14
C TYR A 200 -5.85 -10.82 -20.31
N PHE A 201 -4.63 -10.31 -20.25
CA PHE A 201 -3.60 -10.53 -21.27
C PHE A 201 -3.30 -12.02 -21.44
N LYS A 202 -3.12 -12.76 -20.33
CA LYS A 202 -2.91 -14.22 -20.35
C LYS A 202 -4.08 -14.98 -20.97
N LYS A 203 -5.31 -14.50 -20.79
CA LYS A 203 -6.52 -15.07 -21.41
C LYS A 203 -6.70 -14.69 -22.88
N GLY A 204 -5.85 -13.82 -23.43
CA GLY A 204 -5.99 -13.32 -24.80
C GLY A 204 -7.06 -12.24 -24.96
N GLU A 205 -7.59 -11.69 -23.85
CA GLU A 205 -8.65 -10.67 -23.85
C GLU A 205 -8.03 -9.27 -24.01
N TYR A 206 -7.28 -9.03 -25.09
CA TYR A 206 -6.45 -7.83 -25.27
C TYR A 206 -7.25 -6.52 -25.34
N GLU A 207 -8.45 -6.53 -25.91
CA GLU A 207 -9.33 -5.35 -25.95
C GLU A 207 -9.73 -4.88 -24.53
N LYS A 208 -9.94 -5.82 -23.60
CA LYS A 208 -10.19 -5.48 -22.18
C LYS A 208 -8.97 -4.86 -21.53
N VAL A 209 -7.77 -5.32 -21.89
CA VAL A 209 -6.51 -4.73 -21.43
C VAL A 209 -6.41 -3.27 -21.89
N LEU A 210 -6.69 -2.98 -23.16
CA LEU A 210 -6.67 -1.60 -23.67
C LEU A 210 -7.63 -0.68 -22.89
N ASN A 211 -8.88 -1.13 -22.66
CA ASN A 211 -9.87 -0.35 -21.91
C ASN A 211 -9.45 -0.10 -20.45
N LEU A 212 -8.89 -1.13 -19.80
CA LEU A 212 -8.40 -1.00 -18.42
C LEU A 212 -7.25 -0.02 -18.31
N VAL A 213 -6.26 -0.11 -19.21
CA VAL A 213 -5.11 0.78 -19.20
C VAL A 213 -5.53 2.22 -19.51
N ALA A 214 -6.47 2.43 -20.44
CA ALA A 214 -7.02 3.77 -20.70
C ALA A 214 -7.60 4.40 -19.42
N MET A 215 -8.38 3.66 -18.63
CA MET A 215 -8.88 4.16 -17.34
C MET A 215 -7.79 4.41 -16.30
N ALA A 216 -6.69 3.64 -16.34
CA ALA A 216 -5.56 3.83 -15.42
C ALA A 216 -4.74 5.09 -15.77
N LEU A 217 -4.58 5.38 -17.06
CA LEU A 217 -3.87 6.56 -17.54
C LEU A 217 -4.58 7.88 -17.19
N GLU A 218 -5.89 7.86 -16.95
CA GLU A 218 -6.64 9.00 -16.40
C GLU A 218 -6.28 9.30 -14.93
N ILE A 219 -5.65 8.36 -14.23
CA ILE A 219 -5.25 8.51 -12.83
C ILE A 219 -3.80 8.99 -12.76
N ASP A 220 -2.90 8.28 -13.43
CA ASP A 220 -1.47 8.62 -13.48
C ASP A 220 -0.78 7.95 -14.68
N GLU A 221 0.30 8.57 -15.15
CA GLU A 221 1.15 8.02 -16.19
C GLU A 221 2.36 7.31 -15.59
N ILE A 222 2.36 5.98 -15.62
CA ILE A 222 3.49 5.16 -15.16
C ILE A 222 4.02 4.26 -16.28
N PRO A 223 5.34 3.98 -16.35
CA PRO A 223 5.94 3.17 -17.42
C PRO A 223 5.26 1.81 -17.61
N GLU A 224 4.88 1.15 -16.52
CA GLU A 224 4.25 -0.17 -16.52
C GLU A 224 2.95 -0.21 -17.34
N LEU A 225 2.13 0.85 -17.28
CA LEU A 225 0.88 0.91 -18.03
C LEU A 225 1.13 0.95 -19.54
N TYR A 226 2.12 1.73 -19.96
CA TYR A 226 2.51 1.83 -21.36
C TYR A 226 3.16 0.54 -21.88
N ASN A 227 3.91 -0.18 -21.04
CA ASN A 227 4.40 -1.52 -21.38
C ASN A 227 3.24 -2.50 -21.63
N ILE A 228 2.26 -2.54 -20.72
CA ILE A 228 1.07 -3.39 -20.85
C ILE A 228 0.27 -3.02 -22.11
N LEU A 229 0.09 -1.72 -22.37
CA LEU A 229 -0.57 -1.20 -23.56
C LEU A 229 0.13 -1.64 -24.85
N GLY A 230 1.45 -1.47 -24.91
CA GLY A 230 2.27 -1.87 -26.06
C GLY A 230 2.20 -3.37 -26.31
N ARG A 231 2.27 -4.19 -25.25
CA ARG A 231 2.12 -5.65 -25.37
C ARG A 231 0.75 -6.03 -25.92
N ALA A 232 -0.33 -5.39 -25.48
CA ALA A 232 -1.68 -5.65 -25.98
C ALA A 232 -1.81 -5.29 -27.46
N TYR A 233 -1.33 -4.11 -27.88
CA TYR A 233 -1.31 -3.73 -29.29
C TYR A 233 -0.48 -4.67 -30.16
N TYR A 234 0.68 -5.12 -29.67
CA TYR A 234 1.52 -6.09 -30.38
C TYR A 234 0.75 -7.40 -30.64
N LYS A 235 -0.01 -7.88 -29.65
CA LYS A 235 -0.82 -9.11 -29.78
C LYS A 235 -2.00 -8.95 -30.73
N LEU A 236 -2.53 -7.75 -30.85
CA LEU A 236 -3.55 -7.40 -31.84
C LEU A 236 -2.98 -7.14 -33.25
N GLY A 237 -1.65 -7.23 -33.43
CA GLY A 237 -0.97 -6.98 -34.70
C GLY A 237 -0.81 -5.49 -35.04
N ASN A 238 -1.15 -4.58 -34.12
CA ASN A 238 -0.97 -3.15 -34.31
C ASN A 238 0.43 -2.71 -33.86
N TYR A 239 1.44 -3.07 -34.65
CA TYR A 239 2.84 -2.87 -34.29
C TYR A 239 3.24 -1.39 -34.17
N LEU A 240 2.63 -0.49 -34.93
CA LEU A 240 2.91 0.95 -34.84
C LEU A 240 2.44 1.53 -33.51
N LYS A 241 1.19 1.27 -33.10
CA LYS A 241 0.68 1.68 -31.79
C LYS A 241 1.43 1.02 -30.63
N ALA A 242 1.88 -0.22 -30.83
CA ALA A 242 2.71 -0.90 -29.84
C ALA A 242 4.04 -0.16 -29.65
N MET A 243 4.71 0.25 -30.73
CA MET A 243 5.93 1.04 -30.67
C MET A 243 5.71 2.40 -30.02
N GLU A 244 4.62 3.11 -30.34
CA GLU A 244 4.27 4.38 -29.69
C GLU A 244 4.14 4.22 -28.16
N ALA A 245 3.44 3.18 -27.71
CA ALA A 245 3.30 2.89 -26.29
C ALA A 245 4.65 2.54 -25.63
N PHE A 246 5.45 1.65 -26.23
CA PHE A 246 6.78 1.32 -25.70
C PHE A 246 7.72 2.53 -25.69
N SER A 247 7.65 3.40 -26.69
CA SER A 247 8.40 4.67 -26.70
C SER A 247 7.99 5.56 -25.55
N ARG A 248 6.70 5.69 -25.25
CA ARG A 248 6.22 6.46 -24.08
C ARG A 248 6.69 5.84 -22.76
N ALA A 249 6.73 4.50 -22.66
CA ALA A 249 7.30 3.82 -21.49
C ALA A 249 8.80 4.15 -21.31
N ILE A 250 9.57 4.21 -22.40
CA ILE A 250 10.99 4.60 -22.41
C ILE A 250 11.16 6.07 -22.03
N ASP A 251 10.29 6.98 -22.50
CA ASP A 251 10.36 8.40 -22.13
C ASP A 251 10.20 8.59 -20.61
N LEU A 252 9.34 7.79 -19.98
CA LEU A 252 9.13 7.80 -18.53
C LEU A 252 10.22 7.03 -17.77
N ASN A 253 10.78 5.96 -18.36
CA ASN A 253 11.89 5.19 -17.81
C ASN A 253 12.92 4.81 -18.88
N PRO A 254 13.94 5.67 -19.11
CA PRO A 254 14.95 5.44 -20.13
C PRO A 254 15.83 4.21 -19.89
N ALA A 255 15.81 3.63 -18.69
CA ALA A 255 16.57 2.44 -18.31
C ALA A 255 15.78 1.13 -18.50
N SER A 256 14.62 1.15 -19.16
CA SER A 256 13.83 -0.06 -19.39
C SER A 256 14.36 -0.88 -20.58
N ALA A 257 15.28 -1.81 -20.33
CA ALA A 257 15.79 -2.74 -21.36
C ALA A 257 14.67 -3.53 -22.06
N ILE A 258 13.63 -3.89 -21.31
CA ILE A 258 12.47 -4.65 -21.79
C ILE A 258 11.72 -3.87 -22.88
N ASP A 259 11.52 -2.55 -22.70
CA ASP A 259 10.77 -1.75 -23.67
C ASP A 259 11.54 -1.52 -24.98
N TYR A 260 12.87 -1.33 -24.90
CA TYR A 260 13.71 -1.30 -26.12
C TYR A 260 13.61 -2.61 -26.91
N ALA A 261 13.71 -3.75 -26.22
CA ALA A 261 13.57 -5.05 -26.87
C ALA A 261 12.17 -5.27 -27.44
N ASN A 262 11.12 -4.80 -26.77
CA ASN A 262 9.75 -4.86 -27.29
C ASN A 262 9.57 -4.06 -28.59
N ILE A 263 10.17 -2.87 -28.70
CA ILE A 263 10.23 -2.13 -29.98
C ILE A 263 10.98 -2.94 -31.04
N GLY A 264 12.10 -3.56 -30.69
CA GLY A 264 12.84 -4.46 -31.58
C GLY A 264 11.96 -5.60 -32.11
N TYR A 265 11.11 -6.19 -31.27
CA TYR A 265 10.14 -7.21 -31.69
C TYR A 265 9.04 -6.65 -32.60
N CYS A 266 8.56 -5.44 -32.36
CA CYS A 266 7.60 -4.78 -33.27
C CYS A 266 8.22 -4.57 -34.65
N LEU A 267 9.43 -4.02 -34.72
CA LEU A 267 10.19 -3.81 -35.96
C LEU A 267 10.48 -5.12 -36.69
N LYS A 268 10.81 -6.17 -35.94
CA LYS A 268 10.98 -7.52 -36.49
C LYS A 268 9.69 -8.04 -37.12
N ALA A 269 8.53 -7.82 -36.48
CA ALA A 269 7.23 -8.27 -36.99
C ALA A 269 6.84 -7.57 -38.31
N ILE A 270 7.26 -6.31 -38.50
CA ILE A 270 7.09 -5.59 -39.78
C ILE A 270 8.28 -5.74 -40.74
N ASN A 271 9.23 -6.64 -40.45
CA ASN A 271 10.41 -6.96 -41.28
C ASN A 271 11.43 -5.82 -41.47
N TYR A 272 11.47 -4.84 -40.55
CA TYR A 272 12.49 -3.79 -40.49
C TYR A 272 13.71 -4.25 -39.65
N LEU A 273 14.33 -5.36 -40.07
CA LEU A 273 15.36 -6.07 -39.31
C LEU A 273 16.63 -5.24 -38.97
N PRO A 274 17.16 -4.38 -39.85
CA PRO A 274 18.33 -3.57 -39.52
C PRO A 274 18.09 -2.64 -38.32
N ILE A 275 16.91 -2.02 -38.25
CA ILE A 275 16.54 -1.13 -37.13
C ILE A 275 16.24 -1.96 -35.88
N ALA A 276 15.56 -3.11 -36.04
CA ALA A 276 15.32 -4.03 -34.92
C ALA A 276 16.63 -4.43 -34.21
N GLN A 277 17.69 -4.68 -34.98
CA GLN A 277 19.02 -5.02 -34.44
C GLN A 277 19.55 -3.93 -33.50
N ILE A 278 19.39 -2.64 -33.86
CA ILE A 278 19.84 -1.50 -33.05
C ILE A 278 19.10 -1.49 -31.71
N TYR A 279 17.77 -1.68 -31.73
CA TYR A 279 16.96 -1.71 -30.50
C TYR A 279 17.30 -2.91 -29.60
N PHE A 280 17.56 -4.09 -30.16
CA PHE A 280 18.02 -5.24 -29.37
C PHE A 280 19.41 -5.02 -28.77
N LYS A 281 20.34 -4.42 -29.52
CA LYS A 281 21.65 -4.02 -28.98
C LYS A 281 21.49 -3.01 -27.85
N LYS A 282 20.62 -2.01 -28.01
CA LYS A 282 20.37 -1.02 -26.97
C LYS A 282 19.81 -1.65 -25.68
N ALA A 283 18.88 -2.59 -25.83
CA ALA A 283 18.37 -3.36 -24.69
C ALA A 283 19.49 -4.12 -23.97
N LEU A 284 20.43 -4.74 -24.70
CA LEU A 284 21.55 -5.48 -24.14
C LEU A 284 22.68 -4.61 -23.57
N GLU A 285 22.80 -3.35 -24.00
CA GLU A 285 23.67 -2.37 -23.33
C GLU A 285 23.18 -2.06 -21.91
N ILE A 286 21.85 -2.07 -21.71
CA ILE A 286 21.21 -1.77 -20.42
C ILE A 286 21.15 -3.03 -19.55
N ASP A 287 20.68 -4.15 -20.10
CA ASP A 287 20.64 -5.45 -19.45
C ASP A 287 21.30 -6.51 -20.34
N PRO A 288 22.60 -6.79 -20.14
CA PRO A 288 23.33 -7.79 -20.91
C PRO A 288 22.77 -9.20 -20.80
N GLU A 289 21.94 -9.52 -19.79
CA GLU A 289 21.37 -10.85 -19.58
C GLU A 289 19.94 -11.01 -20.11
N LEU A 290 19.38 -9.97 -20.74
CA LEU A 290 18.02 -9.99 -21.27
C LEU A 290 17.86 -11.00 -22.42
N THR A 291 17.43 -12.21 -22.07
CA THR A 291 17.36 -13.37 -22.98
C THR A 291 16.52 -13.10 -24.23
N MET A 292 15.42 -12.35 -24.11
CA MET A 292 14.59 -12.03 -25.28
C MET A 292 15.30 -11.09 -26.25
N ALA A 293 16.12 -10.16 -25.75
CA ALA A 293 16.91 -9.28 -26.60
C ALA A 293 18.04 -10.06 -27.30
N LYS A 294 18.73 -10.98 -26.60
CA LYS A 294 19.73 -11.90 -27.19
C LYS A 294 19.13 -12.68 -28.37
N ARG A 295 17.98 -13.33 -28.15
CA ARG A 295 17.26 -14.10 -29.18
C ARG A 295 16.79 -13.23 -30.36
N GLY A 296 16.32 -12.02 -30.07
CA GLY A 296 15.91 -11.05 -31.08
C GLY A 296 17.08 -10.61 -31.97
N LEU A 297 18.22 -10.33 -31.36
CA LEU A 297 19.45 -9.95 -32.03
C LEU A 297 19.99 -11.07 -32.93
N GLU A 298 20.15 -12.29 -32.39
CA GLU A 298 20.58 -13.48 -33.13
C GLU A 298 19.71 -13.75 -34.36
N TYR A 299 18.39 -13.60 -34.21
CA TYR A 299 17.46 -13.74 -35.32
C TYR A 299 17.73 -12.72 -36.43
N CYS A 300 17.92 -11.44 -36.07
CA CYS A 300 18.19 -10.38 -37.05
C CYS A 300 19.52 -10.64 -37.77
N GLU A 301 20.57 -10.99 -37.05
CA GLU A 301 21.90 -11.27 -37.60
C GLU A 301 21.89 -12.44 -38.57
N ARG A 302 21.23 -13.55 -38.21
CA ARG A 302 21.12 -14.72 -39.08
C ARG A 302 20.47 -14.38 -40.43
N ILE A 303 19.38 -13.60 -40.41
CA ILE A 303 18.63 -13.27 -41.63
C ILE A 303 19.35 -12.21 -42.48
N LEU A 304 20.00 -11.23 -41.86
CA LEU A 304 20.74 -10.21 -42.58
C LEU A 304 22.02 -10.80 -43.21
N ASN A 305 22.72 -11.68 -42.50
CA ASN A 305 23.91 -12.35 -43.02
C ASN A 305 23.59 -13.38 -44.11
N SER A 306 22.37 -13.94 -44.14
CA SER A 306 21.96 -14.84 -45.24
C SER A 306 21.52 -14.11 -46.52
N LYS A 307 21.40 -12.77 -46.48
CA LYS A 307 20.98 -11.93 -47.63
C LYS A 307 22.15 -11.18 -48.28
N ASN A 308 23.33 -11.22 -47.66
CA ASN A 308 24.60 -10.72 -48.20
C ASN A 308 25.41 -11.87 -48.77
#